data_AF-A0A2G8JMQ1-F1
#
_entry.id   AF-A0A2G8JMQ1-F1
#
_cell.length_a   1.000
_cell.length_b   1.000
_cell.length_c   1.000
_cell.angle_alpha   90.00
_cell.angle_beta   90.00
_cell.angle_gamma   90.00
#
_symmetry.space_group_name_H-M   'P 1'
#
loop_
_entity.id
_entity.type
_entity.pdbx_description
1 polymer ?
#
loop_
_entity_poly.entity_id
_entity_poly.type
_entity_poly.pdbx_seq_one_letter_code
_entity_poly.pdbx_strand_id
1 'polypeptide(L)'
;MAKGLPTTEGTPYVNADVIAAVTPGVKLIIILRDPVERLYSSYNFFNRNNKPSPETFHDVAQNSVEFFEACMTRDGSLRGCTYQSSIRTQFGHFHTEFTGGLYYVYLKDWLRAFPKEQILILELSDWHINCEENLTRVYKLLDLDPSSGDIVRQSCNQPTRVRTYRKMPRPMLNETRRYLQQKYEPFNKMLYELLEDDKFYWKYNK
;
A
#
# COMPACT_ATOMS: atom_id res chain seq x y z
N MET A 1 -29.08 -19.87 -12.62
CA MET A 1 -28.10 -19.70 -11.53
C MET A 1 -28.19 -18.25 -11.05
N ALA A 2 -28.71 -18.02 -9.85
CA ALA A 2 -28.79 -16.68 -9.29
C ALA A 2 -27.37 -16.18 -9.03
N LYS A 3 -26.99 -15.07 -9.68
CA LYS A 3 -25.81 -14.30 -9.25
C LYS A 3 -26.14 -13.82 -7.83
N GLY A 4 -25.53 -14.43 -6.82
CA GLY A 4 -25.66 -13.96 -5.45
C GLY A 4 -25.33 -12.48 -5.42
N LEU A 5 -26.21 -11.67 -4.81
CA LEU A 5 -25.93 -10.27 -4.52
C LEU A 5 -24.55 -10.22 -3.84
N PRO A 6 -23.65 -9.29 -4.23
CA PRO A 6 -22.41 -9.09 -3.50
C PRO A 6 -22.76 -8.91 -2.03
N THR A 7 -22.16 -9.72 -1.16
CA THR A 7 -22.29 -9.51 0.28
C THR A 7 -21.77 -8.11 0.60
N THR A 8 -22.28 -7.51 1.68
CA THR A 8 -21.75 -6.23 2.20
C THR A 8 -20.25 -6.32 2.54
N GLU A 9 -19.71 -7.54 2.65
CA GLU A 9 -18.29 -7.88 2.86
C GLU A 9 -17.39 -7.85 1.61
N GLY A 10 -17.96 -7.65 0.41
CA GLY A 10 -17.22 -7.63 -0.85
C GLY A 10 -17.03 -9.02 -1.48
N THR A 11 -16.05 -9.16 -2.37
CA THR A 11 -15.81 -10.44 -3.08
C THR A 11 -15.41 -11.56 -2.10
N PRO A 12 -16.00 -12.77 -2.21
CA PRO A 12 -15.68 -13.89 -1.33
C PRO A 12 -14.25 -14.40 -1.51
N TYR A 13 -13.64 -14.16 -2.68
CA TYR A 13 -12.27 -14.55 -3.00
C TYR A 13 -11.49 -13.36 -3.54
N VAL A 14 -10.22 -13.25 -3.13
CA VAL A 14 -9.26 -12.25 -3.62
C VAL A 14 -8.04 -12.94 -4.23
N ASN A 15 -7.12 -12.16 -4.80
CA ASN A 15 -5.91 -12.70 -5.43
C ASN A 15 -5.10 -13.60 -4.48
N ALA A 16 -5.07 -13.30 -3.18
CA ALA A 16 -4.40 -14.13 -2.19
C ALA A 16 -4.95 -15.56 -2.15
N ASP A 17 -6.28 -15.73 -2.20
CA ASP A 17 -6.93 -17.06 -2.20
C ASP A 17 -6.57 -17.86 -3.47
N VAL A 18 -6.57 -17.18 -4.62
CA VAL A 18 -6.23 -17.81 -5.91
C VAL A 18 -4.77 -18.25 -5.93
N ILE A 19 -3.85 -17.39 -5.47
CA ILE A 19 -2.42 -17.72 -5.43
C ILE A 19 -2.18 -18.86 -4.43
N ALA A 20 -2.84 -18.86 -3.27
CA ALA A 20 -2.71 -19.94 -2.29
C ALA A 20 -3.17 -21.29 -2.84
N ALA A 21 -4.22 -21.30 -3.67
CA ALA A 21 -4.72 -22.51 -4.31
C ALA A 21 -3.77 -23.06 -5.40
N VAL A 22 -3.13 -22.18 -6.16
CA VAL A 22 -2.26 -22.57 -7.30
C VAL A 22 -0.82 -22.81 -6.88
N THR A 23 -0.29 -21.98 -5.99
CA THR A 23 1.11 -21.98 -5.55
C THR A 23 1.19 -21.82 -4.02
N PRO A 24 0.74 -22.82 -3.24
CA PRO A 24 0.64 -22.71 -1.79
C PRO A 24 1.97 -22.44 -1.09
N GLY A 25 3.09 -22.91 -1.66
CA GLY A 25 4.45 -22.72 -1.11
C GLY A 25 5.14 -21.42 -1.53
N VAL A 26 4.44 -20.45 -2.13
CA VAL A 26 5.05 -19.18 -2.56
C VAL A 26 5.55 -18.36 -1.38
N LYS A 27 6.67 -17.66 -1.56
CA LYS A 27 7.19 -16.69 -0.60
C LYS A 27 6.83 -15.29 -1.07
N LEU A 28 6.32 -14.47 -0.16
CA LEU A 28 5.73 -13.17 -0.44
C LEU A 28 6.53 -12.07 0.25
N ILE A 29 6.95 -11.08 -0.53
CA ILE A 29 7.60 -9.88 0.00
C ILE A 29 6.65 -8.71 -0.26
N ILE A 30 6.20 -8.07 0.80
CA ILE A 30 5.27 -6.94 0.77
C ILE A 30 6.00 -5.71 1.27
N ILE A 31 6.12 -4.68 0.42
CA ILE A 31 6.79 -3.43 0.78
C ILE A 31 5.72 -2.36 0.94
N LEU A 32 5.59 -1.81 2.15
CA LEU A 32 4.67 -0.74 2.48
C LEU A 32 5.40 0.60 2.51
N ARG A 33 4.67 1.68 2.29
CA ARG A 33 5.14 3.07 2.44
C ARG A 33 4.06 3.82 3.21
N ASP A 34 4.43 4.92 3.88
CA ASP A 34 3.47 5.93 4.34
C ASP A 34 2.35 6.10 3.29
N PRO A 35 1.08 5.83 3.65
CA PRO A 35 -0.03 5.80 2.69
C PRO A 35 -0.32 7.17 2.08
N VAL A 36 -0.05 8.27 2.79
CA VAL A 36 -0.18 9.65 2.30
C VAL A 36 0.84 9.89 1.19
N GLU A 37 2.09 9.53 1.44
CA GLU A 37 3.19 9.64 0.49
C GLU A 37 3.01 8.70 -0.71
N ARG A 38 2.48 7.48 -0.49
CA ARG A 38 2.15 6.51 -1.54
C ARG A 38 1.07 7.08 -2.47
N LEU A 39 0.01 7.65 -1.91
CA LEU A 39 -1.08 8.22 -2.69
C LEU A 39 -0.59 9.39 -3.55
N TYR A 40 0.21 10.30 -2.99
CA TYR A 40 0.78 11.41 -3.75
C TYR A 40 1.73 10.96 -4.84
N SER A 41 2.59 9.99 -4.54
CA SER A 41 3.49 9.37 -5.52
C SER A 41 2.71 8.74 -6.68
N SER A 42 1.62 8.04 -6.38
CA SER A 42 0.76 7.41 -7.39
C SER A 42 0.09 8.46 -8.27
N TYR A 43 -0.49 9.50 -7.67
CA TYR A 43 -1.10 10.62 -8.39
C TYR A 43 -0.12 11.25 -9.38
N ASN A 44 1.12 11.54 -8.96
CA ASN A 44 2.13 12.13 -9.84
C ASN A 44 2.57 11.16 -10.96
N PHE A 45 2.69 9.86 -10.66
CA PHE A 45 3.09 8.86 -11.66
C PHE A 45 2.05 8.72 -12.78
N PHE A 46 0.78 8.52 -12.41
CA PHE A 46 -0.30 8.27 -13.37
C PHE A 46 -0.76 9.53 -14.11
N ASN A 47 -0.62 10.72 -13.49
CA ASN A 47 -0.99 11.99 -14.12
C ASN A 47 0.17 12.73 -14.78
N ARG A 48 1.34 12.11 -14.94
CA ARG A 48 2.56 12.77 -15.47
C ARG A 48 2.37 13.50 -16.81
N ASN A 49 1.44 13.05 -17.65
CA ASN A 49 1.12 13.64 -18.95
C ASN A 49 0.07 14.76 -18.87
N ASN A 50 -0.64 14.87 -17.74
CA ASN A 50 -1.76 15.79 -17.52
C ASN A 50 -1.37 16.98 -16.62
N LYS A 51 -0.06 17.29 -16.53
CA LYS A 51 0.49 18.41 -15.74
C LYS A 51 -0.02 18.40 -14.28
N PRO A 52 0.38 17.39 -13.47
CA PRO A 52 -0.14 17.24 -12.12
C PRO A 52 0.25 18.45 -11.25
N SER A 53 -0.62 18.79 -10.30
CA SER A 53 -0.43 19.92 -9.40
C SER A 53 -0.82 19.58 -7.96
N PRO A 54 -0.21 20.22 -6.95
CA PRO A 54 -0.63 20.06 -5.55
C PRO A 54 -2.12 20.38 -5.33
N GLU A 55 -2.65 21.36 -6.07
CA GLU A 55 -4.04 21.81 -5.97
C GLU A 55 -4.99 20.75 -6.54
N THR A 56 -4.72 20.24 -7.74
CA THR A 56 -5.54 19.17 -8.34
C THR A 56 -5.38 17.84 -7.59
N PHE A 57 -4.25 17.61 -6.91
CA PHE A 57 -4.12 16.48 -5.99
C PHE A 57 -5.05 16.60 -4.78
N HIS A 58 -5.23 17.81 -4.24
CA HIS A 58 -6.15 18.05 -3.12
C HIS A 58 -7.56 17.58 -3.47
N ASP A 59 -8.08 18.01 -4.63
CA ASP A 59 -9.39 17.62 -5.12
C ASP A 59 -9.50 16.10 -5.32
N VAL A 60 -8.48 15.47 -5.93
CA VAL A 60 -8.46 14.02 -6.15
C VAL A 60 -8.49 13.24 -4.82
N ALA A 61 -7.69 13.68 -3.85
CA ALA A 61 -7.62 13.08 -2.54
C ALA A 61 -8.96 13.19 -1.78
N GLN A 62 -9.58 14.38 -1.75
CA GLN A 62 -10.88 14.60 -1.11
C GLN A 62 -11.96 13.75 -1.76
N ASN A 63 -12.10 13.82 -3.08
CA ASN A 63 -13.09 13.03 -3.82
C ASN A 63 -12.93 11.53 -3.56
N SER A 64 -11.69 11.04 -3.49
CA SER A 64 -11.45 9.62 -3.23
C SER A 64 -11.81 9.20 -1.80
N VAL A 65 -11.60 10.06 -0.81
CA VAL A 65 -12.02 9.81 0.57
C VAL A 65 -13.54 9.85 0.68
N GLU A 66 -14.18 10.88 0.11
CA GLU A 66 -15.64 11.04 0.11
C GLU A 66 -16.34 9.84 -0.54
N PHE A 67 -15.80 9.29 -1.63
CA PHE A 67 -16.34 8.09 -2.25
C PHE A 67 -16.29 6.88 -1.31
N PHE A 68 -15.19 6.69 -0.60
CA PHE A 68 -15.05 5.61 0.39
C PHE A 68 -16.01 5.81 1.57
N GLU A 69 -16.09 7.03 2.12
CA GLU A 69 -16.99 7.36 3.22
C GLU A 69 -18.46 7.19 2.84
N ALA A 70 -18.85 7.58 1.63
CA ALA A 70 -20.19 7.37 1.11
C ALA A 70 -20.56 5.89 0.98
N CYS A 71 -19.59 5.01 0.71
CA CYS A 71 -19.81 3.57 0.77
C CYS A 71 -20.04 3.10 2.21
N MET A 72 -19.21 3.55 3.16
CA MET A 72 -19.33 3.21 4.58
C MET A 72 -20.67 3.65 5.18
N THR A 73 -21.24 4.79 4.74
CA THR A 73 -22.55 5.27 5.19
C THR A 73 -23.74 4.45 4.66
N ARG A 74 -23.57 3.68 3.57
CA ARG A 74 -24.64 2.87 2.96
C ARG A 74 -24.61 1.40 3.42
N ASP A 75 -24.25 1.18 4.69
CA ASP A 75 -24.08 -0.14 5.31
C ASP A 75 -23.02 -1.03 4.63
N GLY A 76 -22.06 -0.43 3.92
CA GLY A 76 -20.90 -1.13 3.37
C GLY A 76 -19.92 -1.53 4.47
N SER A 77 -19.32 -2.72 4.39
CA SER A 77 -18.25 -3.09 5.33
C SER A 77 -16.93 -2.44 4.93
N LEU A 78 -16.00 -2.29 5.89
CA LEU A 78 -14.65 -1.80 5.61
C LEU A 78 -13.98 -2.59 4.47
N ARG A 79 -14.10 -3.92 4.49
CA ARG A 79 -13.57 -4.79 3.44
C ARG A 79 -14.29 -4.57 2.11
N GLY A 80 -15.62 -4.55 2.13
CA GLY A 80 -16.46 -4.34 0.94
C GLY A 80 -16.14 -3.01 0.24
N CYS A 81 -16.12 -1.91 0.99
CA CYS A 81 -15.84 -0.57 0.47
C CYS A 81 -14.39 -0.39 0.01
N THR A 82 -13.44 -1.10 0.61
CA THR A 82 -12.04 -1.05 0.18
C THR A 82 -11.83 -1.76 -1.16
N TYR A 83 -12.46 -2.91 -1.36
CA TYR A 83 -12.41 -3.65 -2.63
C TYR A 83 -13.39 -3.14 -3.69
N GLN A 84 -14.31 -2.24 -3.31
CA GLN A 84 -15.15 -1.52 -4.25
C GLN A 84 -14.28 -0.51 -5.00
N SER A 85 -13.53 -0.99 -5.99
CA SER A 85 -12.82 -0.13 -6.92
C SER A 85 -13.85 0.78 -7.59
N SER A 86 -13.57 2.08 -7.55
CA SER A 86 -14.32 2.98 -8.39
C SER A 86 -13.88 2.72 -9.84
N ILE A 87 -14.65 1.91 -10.56
CA ILE A 87 -14.69 1.98 -12.04
C ILE A 87 -15.13 3.40 -12.50
N ARG A 88 -15.48 4.28 -11.54
CA ARG A 88 -16.16 5.56 -11.70
C ARG A 88 -15.41 6.79 -11.15
N THR A 89 -14.14 6.72 -10.74
CA THR A 89 -13.38 7.98 -10.64
C THR A 89 -12.95 8.40 -12.04
N GLN A 90 -13.27 9.63 -12.41
CA GLN A 90 -12.86 10.28 -13.67
C GLN A 90 -11.32 10.30 -13.92
N PHE A 91 -10.53 9.76 -12.98
CA PHE A 91 -9.07 9.71 -12.96
C PHE A 91 -8.48 8.29 -13.10
N GLY A 92 -9.32 7.26 -13.23
CA GLY A 92 -9.00 6.04 -14.00
C GLY A 92 -8.06 5.00 -13.40
N HIS A 93 -7.56 5.13 -12.17
CA HIS A 93 -6.64 4.15 -11.60
C HIS A 93 -6.87 3.87 -10.10
N PHE A 94 -7.11 2.61 -9.75
CA PHE A 94 -7.16 2.09 -8.37
C PHE A 94 -5.95 2.54 -7.52
N HIS A 95 -4.77 2.67 -8.14
CA HIS A 95 -3.56 3.11 -7.46
C HIS A 95 -3.59 4.58 -7.00
N THR A 96 -4.44 5.42 -7.61
CA THR A 96 -4.64 6.83 -7.22
C THR A 96 -5.82 7.03 -6.27
N GLU A 97 -6.35 5.95 -5.70
CA GLU A 97 -7.44 6.00 -4.72
C GLU A 97 -6.91 5.90 -3.28
N PHE A 98 -7.66 6.54 -2.38
CA PHE A 98 -7.50 6.47 -0.93
C PHE A 98 -7.47 5.02 -0.43
N THR A 99 -8.34 4.17 -0.95
CA THR A 99 -8.48 2.75 -0.63
C THR A 99 -7.21 1.94 -0.88
N GLY A 100 -6.35 2.35 -1.82
CA GLY A 100 -5.06 1.71 -2.07
C GLY A 100 -4.06 1.85 -0.91
N GLY A 101 -4.29 2.77 0.03
CA GLY A 101 -3.50 2.94 1.26
C GLY A 101 -4.06 2.19 2.47
N LEU A 102 -5.20 1.51 2.35
CA LEU A 102 -5.86 0.79 3.46
C LEU A 102 -5.23 -0.59 3.67
N TYR A 103 -3.93 -0.63 3.96
CA TYR A 103 -3.14 -1.87 3.98
C TYR A 103 -3.66 -2.93 4.94
N TYR A 104 -4.26 -2.54 6.08
CA TYR A 104 -4.87 -3.46 7.03
C TYR A 104 -5.83 -4.44 6.33
N VAL A 105 -6.68 -3.95 5.43
CA VAL A 105 -7.69 -4.77 4.76
C VAL A 105 -7.03 -5.83 3.88
N TYR A 106 -6.09 -5.41 3.04
CA TYR A 106 -5.39 -6.33 2.14
C TYR A 106 -4.55 -7.33 2.94
N LEU A 107 -3.75 -6.87 3.90
CA LEU A 107 -2.87 -7.74 4.68
C LEU A 107 -3.64 -8.76 5.51
N LYS A 108 -4.82 -8.40 6.04
CA LYS A 108 -5.68 -9.36 6.72
C LYS A 108 -6.10 -10.52 5.81
N ASP A 109 -6.41 -10.25 4.54
CA ASP A 109 -6.72 -11.31 3.56
C ASP A 109 -5.48 -12.15 3.21
N TRP A 110 -4.31 -11.52 3.04
CA TRP A 110 -3.07 -12.25 2.77
C TRP A 110 -2.64 -13.15 3.94
N LEU A 111 -2.73 -12.67 5.18
CA LEU A 111 -2.44 -13.43 6.40
C LEU A 111 -3.47 -14.52 6.69
N ARG A 112 -4.68 -14.42 6.14
CA ARG A 112 -5.67 -15.50 6.17
C ARG A 112 -5.31 -16.62 5.18
N ALA A 113 -4.79 -16.24 4.01
CA ALA A 113 -4.50 -17.19 2.93
C ALA A 113 -3.13 -17.89 3.07
N PHE A 114 -2.16 -17.24 3.72
CA PHE A 114 -0.79 -17.77 3.87
C PHE A 114 -0.32 -17.73 5.33
N PRO A 115 0.46 -18.72 5.77
CA PRO A 115 1.23 -18.69 7.01
C PRO A 115 2.10 -17.43 7.11
N LYS A 116 2.30 -16.92 8.34
CA LYS A 116 3.10 -15.72 8.60
C LYS A 116 4.55 -15.89 8.12
N GLU A 117 5.08 -17.11 8.19
CA GLU A 117 6.45 -17.47 7.82
C GLU A 117 6.72 -17.30 6.31
N GLN A 118 5.67 -17.34 5.49
CA GLN A 118 5.77 -17.13 4.04
C GLN A 118 5.73 -15.66 3.65
N ILE A 119 5.44 -14.75 4.58
CA ILE A 119 5.24 -13.32 4.29
C ILE A 119 6.32 -12.50 5.02
N LEU A 120 7.11 -11.77 4.26
CA LEU A 120 7.99 -10.71 4.76
C LEU A 120 7.38 -9.34 4.46
N ILE A 121 7.13 -8.55 5.50
CA ILE A 121 6.65 -7.17 5.39
C ILE A 121 7.81 -6.21 5.68
N LEU A 122 8.06 -5.31 4.72
CA LEU A 122 9.10 -4.29 4.77
C LEU A 122 8.48 -2.90 4.67
N GLU A 123 9.19 -1.90 5.19
CA GLU A 123 8.83 -0.49 5.09
C GLU A 123 9.80 0.21 4.13
N LEU A 124 9.27 1.01 3.21
CA LEU A 124 10.05 1.56 2.11
C LEU A 124 11.05 2.61 2.58
N SER A 125 10.70 3.43 3.58
CA SER A 125 11.61 4.45 4.08
C SER A 125 12.83 3.83 4.79
N ASP A 126 12.63 2.68 5.41
CA ASP A 126 13.65 1.87 6.05
C ASP A 126 14.61 1.19 5.07
N TRP A 127 14.20 0.97 3.81
CA TRP A 127 15.03 0.29 2.80
C TRP A 127 16.37 0.99 2.56
N HIS A 128 16.38 2.32 2.49
CA HIS A 128 17.61 3.09 2.24
C HIS A 128 18.49 3.22 3.48
N ILE A 129 17.91 3.12 4.68
CA ILE A 129 18.61 3.29 5.95
C ILE A 129 19.24 1.96 6.37
N ASN A 130 18.46 0.89 6.32
CA ASN A 130 18.80 -0.43 6.81
C ASN A 130 18.86 -1.47 5.67
N CYS A 131 19.42 -1.08 4.51
CA CYS A 131 19.44 -1.92 3.30
C CYS A 131 20.03 -3.30 3.56
N GLU A 132 21.18 -3.40 4.23
CA GLU A 132 21.84 -4.69 4.47
C GLU A 132 20.98 -5.62 5.35
N GLU A 133 20.36 -5.07 6.39
CA GLU A 133 19.47 -5.83 7.27
C GLU A 133 18.22 -6.31 6.53
N ASN A 134 17.56 -5.41 5.81
CA ASN A 134 16.34 -5.73 5.06
C ASN A 134 16.63 -6.72 3.93
N LEU A 135 17.76 -6.59 3.23
CA LEU A 135 18.17 -7.52 2.19
C LEU A 135 18.56 -8.89 2.79
N THR A 136 19.20 -8.93 3.96
CA THR A 136 19.46 -10.18 4.68
C THR A 136 18.16 -10.90 5.05
N ARG A 137 17.14 -10.17 5.50
CA ARG A 137 15.79 -10.73 5.78
C ARG A 137 15.14 -11.29 4.51
N VAL A 138 15.30 -10.61 3.37
CA VAL A 138 14.85 -11.12 2.06
C VAL A 138 15.57 -12.42 1.69
N TYR A 139 16.89 -12.49 1.84
CA TYR A 139 17.67 -13.70 1.54
C TYR A 139 17.22 -14.86 2.42
N LYS A 140 17.06 -14.62 3.72
CA LYS A 140 16.54 -15.60 4.66
C LYS A 140 15.15 -16.09 4.27
N LEU A 141 14.21 -15.21 3.92
CA LEU A 141 12.90 -15.63 3.44
C LEU A 141 13.05 -16.54 2.23
N LEU A 142 13.90 -16.19 1.27
CA LEU A 142 14.10 -16.91 0.02
C LEU A 142 14.93 -18.20 0.14
N ASP A 143 15.36 -18.59 1.35
CA ASP A 143 16.31 -19.68 1.62
C ASP A 143 17.62 -19.54 0.82
N LEU A 144 18.07 -18.30 0.62
CA LEU A 144 19.36 -17.99 0.01
C LEU A 144 20.42 -17.89 1.09
N ASP A 145 21.62 -18.39 0.81
CA ASP A 145 22.73 -18.35 1.75
C ASP A 145 23.21 -16.90 2.00
N PRO A 146 23.06 -16.37 3.23
CA PRO A 146 23.52 -15.04 3.59
C PRO A 146 25.05 -14.97 3.80
N SER A 147 25.77 -16.10 3.73
CA SER A 147 27.25 -16.15 3.83
C SER A 147 27.95 -15.27 2.79
N SER A 148 27.22 -14.83 1.77
CA SER A 148 27.59 -13.79 0.83
C SER A 148 27.34 -12.36 1.36
N GLY A 149 27.72 -12.06 2.61
CA GLY A 149 27.58 -10.70 3.18
C GLY A 149 28.17 -9.60 2.29
N ASP A 150 29.17 -9.94 1.49
CA ASP A 150 29.76 -9.06 0.46
C ASP A 150 28.79 -8.77 -0.70
N ILE A 151 27.94 -9.71 -1.11
CA ILE A 151 26.90 -9.49 -2.14
C ILE A 151 25.81 -8.56 -1.61
N VAL A 152 25.40 -8.73 -0.34
CA VAL A 152 24.42 -7.84 0.32
C VAL A 152 24.96 -6.41 0.37
N ARG A 153 26.18 -6.23 0.88
CA ARG A 153 26.88 -4.93 0.91
C ARG A 153 27.05 -4.33 -0.47
N GLN A 154 27.49 -5.13 -1.44
CA GLN A 154 27.69 -4.65 -2.81
C GLN A 154 26.37 -4.18 -3.41
N SER A 155 25.28 -4.92 -3.22
CA SER A 155 23.94 -4.58 -3.72
C SER A 155 23.44 -3.26 -3.12
N CYS A 156 23.65 -3.04 -1.82
CA CYS A 156 23.26 -1.81 -1.14
C CYS A 156 24.08 -0.59 -1.56
N ASN A 157 25.34 -0.80 -1.98
CA ASN A 157 26.23 0.26 -2.43
C ASN A 157 26.14 0.54 -3.95
N GLN A 158 25.33 -0.20 -4.70
CA GLN A 158 25.19 0.07 -6.13
C GLN A 158 24.43 1.39 -6.37
N PRO A 159 24.91 2.25 -7.30
CA PRO A 159 24.17 3.44 -7.67
C PRO A 159 22.82 3.05 -8.26
N THR A 160 21.75 3.51 -7.64
CA THR A 160 20.39 3.24 -8.11
C THR A 160 20.19 3.93 -9.45
N ARG A 161 20.08 3.13 -10.52
CA ARG A 161 19.65 3.60 -11.85
C ARG A 161 18.13 3.78 -11.84
N VAL A 162 17.63 4.66 -11.00
CA VAL A 162 16.21 5.04 -11.05
C VAL A 162 16.03 5.90 -12.29
N ARG A 163 15.01 5.62 -13.10
CA ARG A 163 14.51 6.61 -14.05
C ARG A 163 14.05 7.80 -13.22
N THR A 164 14.92 8.78 -13.05
CA THR A 164 14.56 10.03 -12.40
C THR A 164 13.42 10.63 -13.20
N TYR A 165 12.36 11.04 -12.50
CA TYR A 165 11.41 11.95 -13.11
C TYR A 165 12.21 13.11 -13.68
N ARG A 166 12.00 13.47 -14.96
CA ARG A 166 12.68 14.61 -15.60
C ARG A 166 12.54 15.90 -14.77
N LYS A 167 11.52 15.97 -13.91
CA LYS A 167 11.32 17.01 -12.91
C LYS A 167 10.72 16.39 -11.64
N MET A 168 11.31 16.67 -10.49
CA MET A 168 10.70 16.30 -9.21
C MET A 168 9.31 16.91 -9.09
N PRO A 169 8.30 16.15 -8.59
CA PRO A 169 6.99 16.71 -8.33
C PRO A 169 7.12 17.84 -7.30
N ARG A 170 6.23 18.83 -7.41
CA ARG A 170 6.11 19.86 -6.36
C ARG A 170 5.71 19.17 -5.04
N PRO A 171 5.98 19.75 -3.87
CA PRO A 171 5.43 19.23 -2.62
C PRO A 171 3.89 19.32 -2.63
N MET A 172 3.21 18.34 -2.02
CA MET A 172 1.77 18.43 -1.78
C MET A 172 1.43 19.59 -0.84
N LEU A 173 0.20 20.11 -0.90
CA LEU A 173 -0.25 21.15 0.03
C LEU A 173 -0.25 20.61 1.47
N ASN A 174 0.16 21.44 2.43
CA ASN A 174 0.17 21.07 3.85
C ASN A 174 -1.22 20.69 4.37
N GLU A 175 -2.26 21.36 3.89
CA GLU A 175 -3.65 21.03 4.23
C GLU A 175 -4.05 19.64 3.72
N THR A 176 -3.64 19.28 2.51
CA THR A 176 -3.91 17.95 1.93
C THR A 176 -3.20 16.87 2.74
N ARG A 177 -1.94 17.13 3.11
CA ARG A 177 -1.16 16.23 3.96
C ARG A 177 -1.88 15.96 5.29
N ARG A 178 -2.23 17.01 6.03
CA ARG A 178 -2.91 16.88 7.33
C ARG A 178 -4.26 16.17 7.20
N TYR A 179 -5.04 16.51 6.16
CA TYR A 179 -6.31 15.87 5.87
C TYR A 179 -6.14 14.36 5.68
N LEU A 180 -5.23 13.93 4.80
CA LEU A 180 -4.99 12.50 4.55
C LEU A 180 -4.41 11.78 5.77
N GLN A 181 -3.51 12.41 6.53
CA GLN A 181 -2.97 11.86 7.76
C GLN A 181 -4.08 11.52 8.76
N GLN A 182 -5.03 12.43 8.97
CA GLN A 182 -6.19 12.22 9.83
C GLN A 182 -7.10 11.10 9.30
N LYS A 183 -7.32 11.04 7.98
CA LYS A 183 -8.16 10.00 7.37
C LYS A 183 -7.52 8.61 7.41
N TYR A 184 -6.19 8.50 7.32
CA TYR A 184 -5.47 7.22 7.40
C TYR A 184 -5.20 6.74 8.84
N GLU A 185 -5.11 7.65 9.82
CA GLU A 185 -4.79 7.33 11.23
C GLU A 185 -5.56 6.12 11.80
N PRO A 186 -6.90 6.02 11.70
CA PRO A 186 -7.61 4.86 12.26
C PRO A 186 -7.20 3.53 11.60
N PHE A 187 -6.93 3.53 10.30
CA PHE A 187 -6.55 2.32 9.56
C PHE A 187 -5.09 1.94 9.78
N ASN A 188 -4.21 2.94 9.94
CA ASN A 188 -2.83 2.75 10.34
C ASN A 188 -2.77 2.16 11.75
N LYS A 189 -3.65 2.57 12.66
CA LYS A 189 -3.77 1.97 13.99
C LYS A 189 -4.12 0.49 13.91
N MET A 190 -5.12 0.12 13.10
CA MET A 190 -5.50 -1.29 12.91
C MET A 190 -4.35 -2.11 12.30
N LEU A 191 -3.58 -1.52 11.38
CA LEU A 191 -2.40 -2.18 10.79
C LEU A 191 -1.29 -2.38 11.83
N TYR A 192 -0.99 -1.35 12.61
CA TYR A 192 -0.05 -1.43 13.73
C TYR A 192 -0.44 -2.55 14.70
N GLU A 193 -1.72 -2.64 15.08
CA GLU A 193 -2.23 -3.69 15.98
C GLU A 193 -2.15 -5.09 15.34
N LEU A 194 -2.39 -5.21 14.02
CA LEU A 194 -2.32 -6.47 13.29
C LEU A 194 -0.87 -7.00 13.18
N LEU A 195 0.09 -6.09 13.01
CA LEU A 195 1.50 -6.43 12.78
C LEU A 195 2.36 -6.36 14.05
N GLU A 196 1.83 -5.76 15.12
CA GLU A 196 2.53 -5.51 16.39
C GLU A 196 3.84 -4.72 16.19
N ASP A 197 3.84 -3.78 15.25
CA ASP A 197 5.04 -3.05 14.80
C ASP A 197 4.73 -1.57 14.57
N ASP A 198 5.32 -0.71 15.41
CA ASP A 198 4.97 0.71 15.52
C ASP A 198 5.39 1.55 14.31
N LYS A 199 6.31 1.06 13.48
CA LYS A 199 6.71 1.75 12.24
C LYS A 199 5.54 1.86 11.24
N PHE A 200 4.59 0.92 11.27
CA PHE A 200 3.41 0.93 10.43
C PHE A 200 2.25 1.76 11.00
N TYR A 201 2.45 2.42 12.14
CA TYR A 201 1.49 3.44 12.61
C TYR A 201 1.69 4.77 11.85
N TRP A 202 2.90 5.03 11.33
CA TRP A 202 3.29 6.31 10.71
C TRP A 202 2.92 7.52 11.56
N LYS A 203 3.54 7.65 12.75
CA LYS A 203 3.29 8.76 13.67
C LYS A 203 3.53 10.11 12.99
N TYR A 204 2.48 10.88 12.80
CA TYR A 204 2.57 12.24 12.28
C TYR A 204 2.70 13.24 13.43
N ASN A 205 3.68 14.13 13.34
CA ASN A 205 3.81 15.23 14.30
C ASN A 205 2.59 16.16 14.12
N LYS A 206 1.82 16.36 15.20
CA LYS A 206 0.68 17.26 15.23
C LYS A 206 1.11 18.72 15.36
#